data_AF-A0A024TET5-F1
#
_entry.id   AF-A0A024TET5-F1
#
_cell.length_a   1.000
_cell.length_b   1.000
_cell.length_c   1.000
_cell.angle_alpha   90.00
_cell.angle_beta   90.00
_cell.angle_gamma   90.00
#
_symmetry.space_group_name_H-M   'P 1'
#
loop_
_entity.id
_entity.type
_entity.pdbx_description
1 polymer ?
#
loop_
_entity_poly.entity_id
_entity_poly.type
_entity_poly.pdbx_seq_one_letter_code
_entity_poly.pdbx_strand_id
1 'polypeptide(L)'
;MPAAVDNNAAAIDAASQRETIRAAFNAFDVDGNGRMVASELAELVTSLGGAVSSVELEAALRVLDKDSDGVIDLGEFERWWMHASDDLDGDGHMGQMEKALARLKELGQKRFHVDIHTACWNGDMDVVSRLVQADKDVVHAKDATEFGDLNTPLHYAAYQGHTDLCAYLMDHAKVDAVNAIGCTPLFFASQQDRRDVVELLLRKGGANARLRETEHHFSAVDVASSTEMLQVFRNHRPNDKPAAPSAPAISSAGPTGVHVTWRAPAPKPTESLPISGYKVKFTATSPSQQPPFLKLVGPHPTALRIDTLAKNTLYTVQVAAVTLHGASDYSAAVTVSTADATTVPNDATTSAQS
;
A
#
# COMPACT_ATOMS: atom_id res chain seq x y z
N MET A 1 -37.57 -24.40 9.04
CA MET A 1 -36.72 -23.89 10.12
C MET A 1 -35.65 -22.97 9.53
N PRO A 2 -35.79 -21.64 9.66
CA PRO A 2 -34.74 -20.69 9.31
C PRO A 2 -34.48 -19.74 10.51
N ALA A 3 -33.96 -20.25 11.63
CA ALA A 3 -33.81 -19.45 12.86
C ALA A 3 -32.35 -19.35 13.37
N ALA A 4 -31.39 -19.95 12.66
CA ALA A 4 -29.99 -20.02 13.13
C ALA A 4 -29.04 -19.05 12.38
N VAL A 5 -29.48 -18.47 11.26
CA VAL A 5 -28.63 -17.59 10.41
C VAL A 5 -28.76 -16.12 10.82
N ASP A 6 -29.94 -15.70 11.30
CA ASP A 6 -30.20 -14.30 11.71
C ASP A 6 -29.59 -13.91 13.08
N ASN A 7 -29.38 -14.87 13.99
CA ASN A 7 -28.81 -14.58 15.31
C ASN A 7 -27.32 -14.24 15.27
N ASN A 8 -26.57 -14.73 14.28
CA ASN A 8 -25.13 -14.49 14.21
C ASN A 8 -24.82 -13.12 13.59
N ALA A 9 -25.61 -12.66 12.62
CA ALA A 9 -25.48 -11.33 12.03
C ALA A 9 -25.86 -10.21 13.03
N ALA A 10 -26.88 -10.42 13.86
CA ALA A 10 -27.26 -9.49 14.92
C ALA A 10 -26.23 -9.44 16.07
N ALA A 11 -25.64 -10.58 16.44
CA ALA A 11 -24.56 -10.63 17.45
C ALA A 11 -23.26 -9.98 16.97
N ILE A 12 -23.02 -10.03 15.67
CA ILE A 12 -21.88 -9.41 15.01
C ILE A 12 -22.07 -7.88 14.96
N ASP A 13 -23.22 -7.36 14.49
CA ASP A 13 -23.58 -5.93 14.58
C ASP A 13 -23.41 -5.35 16.00
N ALA A 14 -23.82 -6.13 17.02
CA ALA A 14 -23.70 -5.76 18.42
C ALA A 14 -22.25 -5.53 18.88
N ALA A 15 -21.26 -6.30 18.41
CA ALA A 15 -19.88 -6.16 18.88
C ALA A 15 -19.12 -4.98 18.23
N SER A 16 -19.47 -4.55 17.01
CA SER A 16 -18.93 -3.31 16.40
C SER A 16 -19.48 -2.10 17.11
N GLN A 17 -20.79 -2.13 17.31
CA GLN A 17 -21.49 -1.14 18.07
C GLN A 17 -20.92 -1.10 19.49
N ARG A 18 -20.65 -2.24 20.14
CA ARG A 18 -20.08 -2.29 21.50
C ARG A 18 -18.72 -1.60 21.63
N GLU A 19 -17.83 -1.68 20.65
CA GLU A 19 -16.53 -0.98 20.74
C GLU A 19 -16.68 0.52 20.40
N THR A 20 -17.56 0.89 19.47
CA THR A 20 -17.95 2.31 19.27
C THR A 20 -18.63 2.89 20.50
N ILE A 21 -19.50 2.10 21.15
CA ILE A 21 -20.19 2.40 22.41
C ILE A 21 -19.19 2.52 23.53
N ARG A 22 -18.16 1.67 23.58
CA ARG A 22 -17.11 1.72 24.58
C ARG A 22 -16.18 2.92 24.37
N ALA A 23 -15.80 3.23 23.14
CA ALA A 23 -15.03 4.43 22.81
C ALA A 23 -15.83 5.71 23.13
N ALA A 24 -17.13 5.70 22.86
CA ALA A 24 -18.04 6.74 23.29
C ALA A 24 -18.10 6.82 24.82
N PHE A 25 -18.44 5.72 25.50
CA PHE A 25 -18.56 5.59 26.95
C PHE A 25 -17.31 6.08 27.68
N ASN A 26 -16.12 5.66 27.25
CA ASN A 26 -14.84 6.13 27.82
C ASN A 26 -14.59 7.64 27.62
N ALA A 27 -15.22 8.25 26.62
CA ALA A 27 -15.17 9.70 26.46
C ALA A 27 -16.21 10.43 27.32
N PHE A 28 -17.30 9.75 27.71
CA PHE A 28 -18.25 10.25 28.70
C PHE A 28 -17.77 10.01 30.14
N ASP A 29 -17.08 8.91 30.43
CA ASP A 29 -16.47 8.53 31.72
C ASP A 29 -15.12 9.23 31.90
N VAL A 30 -15.17 10.49 32.34
CA VAL A 30 -14.00 11.39 32.39
C VAL A 30 -12.98 10.95 33.43
N ASP A 31 -13.44 10.37 34.54
CA ASP A 31 -12.57 9.90 35.61
C ASP A 31 -12.09 8.43 35.43
N GLY A 32 -12.67 7.71 34.44
CA GLY A 32 -12.27 6.37 34.03
C GLY A 32 -12.65 5.29 35.04
N ASN A 33 -13.65 5.54 35.88
CA ASN A 33 -14.06 4.63 36.95
C ASN A 33 -15.00 3.50 36.45
N GLY A 34 -15.41 3.54 35.17
CA GLY A 34 -16.31 2.58 34.54
C GLY A 34 -17.79 2.83 34.80
N ARG A 35 -18.16 4.00 35.35
CA ARG A 35 -19.51 4.42 35.70
C ARG A 35 -19.67 5.89 35.34
N MET A 36 -20.76 6.24 34.66
CA MET A 36 -21.05 7.62 34.34
C MET A 36 -22.04 8.24 35.34
N VAL A 37 -21.70 9.42 35.87
CA VAL A 37 -22.60 10.22 36.74
C VAL A 37 -23.15 11.44 36.00
N ALA A 38 -24.12 12.12 36.64
CA ALA A 38 -24.74 13.34 36.13
C ALA A 38 -23.74 14.37 35.61
N SER A 39 -22.75 14.71 36.43
CA SER A 39 -21.77 15.75 36.12
C SER A 39 -20.97 15.44 34.87
N GLU A 40 -20.60 14.18 34.67
CA GLU A 40 -19.80 13.74 33.51
C GLU A 40 -20.61 13.80 32.21
N LEU A 41 -21.88 13.40 32.28
CA LEU A 41 -22.81 13.54 31.16
C LEU A 41 -23.03 15.02 30.81
N ALA A 42 -23.16 15.92 31.79
CA ALA A 42 -23.28 17.36 31.56
C ALA A 42 -22.02 17.99 30.94
N GLU A 43 -20.84 17.59 31.41
CA GLU A 43 -19.56 18.08 30.88
C GLU A 43 -19.40 17.72 29.40
N LEU A 44 -19.73 16.48 29.02
CA LEU A 44 -19.66 16.09 27.63
C LEU A 44 -20.73 16.77 26.78
N VAL A 45 -21.99 16.86 27.23
CA VAL A 45 -23.06 17.58 26.52
C VAL A 45 -22.65 19.02 26.22
N THR A 46 -22.03 19.67 27.20
CA THR A 46 -21.49 21.04 27.06
C THR A 46 -20.34 21.07 26.05
N SER A 47 -19.45 20.07 26.08
CA SER A 47 -18.34 19.93 25.11
C SER A 47 -18.81 19.69 23.66
N LEU A 48 -19.99 19.09 23.49
CA LEU A 48 -20.63 18.83 22.20
C LEU A 48 -21.48 20.02 21.70
N GLY A 49 -21.47 21.15 22.43
CA GLY A 49 -22.20 22.36 22.06
C GLY A 49 -23.71 22.29 22.36
N GLY A 50 -24.13 21.33 23.17
CA GLY A 50 -25.49 21.24 23.70
C GLY A 50 -25.66 22.07 24.98
N ALA A 51 -26.87 22.55 25.22
CA ALA A 51 -27.28 23.09 26.51
C ALA A 51 -28.40 22.21 27.04
N VAL A 52 -28.16 21.52 28.16
CA VAL A 52 -29.15 20.68 28.85
C VAL A 52 -29.23 21.18 30.28
N SER A 53 -30.43 21.42 30.77
CA SER A 53 -30.65 21.87 32.15
C SER A 53 -30.37 20.74 33.15
N SER A 54 -30.10 21.07 34.41
CA SER A 54 -29.88 20.07 35.46
C SER A 54 -31.08 19.14 35.65
N VAL A 55 -32.30 19.65 35.44
CA VAL A 55 -33.56 18.88 35.51
C VAL A 55 -33.64 17.87 34.37
N GLU A 56 -33.23 18.26 33.17
CA GLU A 56 -33.20 17.36 32.02
C GLU A 56 -32.08 16.31 32.17
N LEU A 57 -30.94 16.69 32.70
CA LEU A 57 -29.85 15.75 32.94
C LEU A 57 -30.23 14.67 33.96
N GLU A 58 -30.86 15.05 35.07
CA GLU A 58 -31.35 14.11 36.08
C GLU A 58 -32.47 13.20 35.54
N ALA A 59 -33.32 13.71 34.65
CA ALA A 59 -34.34 12.90 34.00
C ALA A 59 -33.73 11.96 32.94
N ALA A 60 -32.68 12.37 32.23
CA ALA A 60 -31.92 11.51 31.32
C ALA A 60 -31.26 10.35 32.08
N LEU A 61 -30.60 10.64 33.22
CA LEU A 61 -29.99 9.60 34.05
C LEU A 61 -31.01 8.58 34.51
N ARG A 62 -32.18 9.02 35.04
CA ARG A 62 -33.24 8.09 35.49
C ARG A 62 -33.80 7.19 34.38
N VAL A 63 -33.66 7.61 33.12
CA VAL A 63 -34.13 6.84 31.97
C VAL A 63 -33.07 5.85 31.49
N LEU A 64 -31.80 6.24 31.58
CA LEU A 64 -30.63 5.44 31.20
C LEU A 64 -30.25 4.41 32.27
N ASP A 65 -30.31 4.81 33.53
CA ASP A 65 -30.16 3.98 34.75
C ASP A 65 -31.40 3.09 34.90
N LYS A 66 -31.25 1.80 34.60
CA LYS A 66 -32.35 0.83 34.60
C LYS A 66 -32.48 0.11 35.93
N ASP A 67 -31.41 -0.02 36.70
CA ASP A 67 -31.44 -0.68 38.00
C ASP A 67 -31.62 0.30 39.18
N SER A 68 -31.70 1.60 38.88
CA SER A 68 -31.90 2.70 39.83
C SER A 68 -30.79 2.83 40.87
N ASP A 69 -29.56 2.46 40.50
CA ASP A 69 -28.38 2.57 41.37
C ASP A 69 -27.76 3.98 41.37
N GLY A 70 -28.25 4.87 40.51
CA GLY A 70 -27.85 6.27 40.41
C GLY A 70 -26.63 6.52 39.52
N VAL A 71 -26.11 5.51 38.82
CA VAL A 71 -25.05 5.65 37.82
C VAL A 71 -25.46 4.99 36.50
N ILE A 72 -24.74 5.29 35.42
CA ILE A 72 -24.91 4.58 34.13
C ILE A 72 -23.69 3.68 33.93
N ASP A 73 -23.90 2.38 33.86
CA ASP A 73 -22.84 1.44 33.51
C ASP A 73 -22.72 1.20 31.99
N LEU A 74 -21.65 0.52 31.56
CA LEU A 74 -21.40 0.22 30.15
C LEU A 74 -22.56 -0.59 29.52
N GLY A 75 -23.22 -1.47 30.28
CA GLY A 75 -24.32 -2.30 29.79
C GLY A 75 -25.64 -1.53 29.65
N GLU A 76 -25.87 -0.52 30.48
CA GLU A 76 -26.97 0.44 30.36
C GLU A 76 -26.78 1.39 29.18
N PHE A 77 -25.57 1.93 29.06
CA PHE A 77 -25.18 2.77 27.93
C PHE A 77 -25.25 2.01 26.60
N GLU A 78 -24.81 0.75 26.57
CA GLU A 78 -24.90 -0.13 25.42
C GLU A 78 -26.36 -0.34 24.97
N ARG A 79 -27.27 -0.63 25.92
CA ARG A 79 -28.69 -0.81 25.62
C ARG A 79 -29.32 0.45 25.00
N TRP A 80 -29.03 1.62 25.54
CA TRP A 80 -29.55 2.89 25.02
C TRP A 80 -29.00 3.21 23.62
N TRP A 81 -27.71 2.96 23.40
CA TRP A 81 -27.08 3.22 22.11
C TRP A 81 -27.56 2.27 21.01
N MET A 82 -27.93 1.03 21.35
CA MET A 82 -28.36 0.01 20.38
C MET A 82 -29.86 0.03 20.06
N HIS A 83 -30.74 0.30 21.03
CA HIS A 83 -32.18 0.18 20.79
C HIS A 83 -32.77 1.40 20.05
N ALA A 84 -33.81 1.14 19.24
CA ALA A 84 -34.39 2.06 18.25
C ALA A 84 -35.65 2.81 18.72
N SER A 85 -36.09 2.64 19.97
CA SER A 85 -37.23 3.43 20.47
C SER A 85 -36.71 4.77 20.99
N ASP A 86 -36.90 5.80 20.17
CA ASP A 86 -36.82 7.20 20.60
C ASP A 86 -38.02 7.60 21.48
N ASP A 87 -38.93 6.67 21.75
CA ASP A 87 -40.03 6.79 22.69
C ASP A 87 -39.68 5.94 23.93
N LEU A 88 -39.16 6.61 24.97
CA LEU A 88 -38.60 5.96 26.15
C LEU A 88 -39.67 5.69 27.23
N ASP A 89 -40.80 6.40 27.18
CA ASP A 89 -41.92 6.26 28.12
C ASP A 89 -43.13 5.51 27.52
N GLY A 90 -43.12 5.25 26.21
CA GLY A 90 -44.13 4.47 25.49
C GLY A 90 -45.41 5.25 25.21
N ASP A 91 -45.36 6.58 25.30
CA ASP A 91 -46.52 7.45 25.12
C ASP A 91 -46.83 7.79 23.65
N GLY A 92 -45.99 7.31 22.72
CA GLY A 92 -46.08 7.54 21.29
C GLY A 92 -45.63 8.92 20.83
N HIS A 93 -45.05 9.75 21.71
CA HIS A 93 -44.64 11.12 21.46
C HIS A 93 -43.19 11.36 21.91
N MET A 94 -42.37 11.83 20.99
CA MET A 94 -41.00 12.23 21.32
C MET A 94 -41.01 13.57 22.06
N GLY A 95 -40.89 13.52 23.38
CA GLY A 95 -40.70 14.67 24.27
C GLY A 95 -39.39 15.40 24.03
N GLN A 96 -39.15 16.48 24.78
CA GLN A 96 -37.91 17.26 24.65
C GLN A 96 -36.69 16.47 25.12
N MET A 97 -36.88 15.58 26.10
CA MET A 97 -35.87 14.68 26.63
C MET A 97 -35.39 13.65 25.60
N GLU A 98 -36.33 12.91 24.99
CA GLU A 98 -35.97 11.89 24.02
C GLU A 98 -35.31 12.51 22.78
N LYS A 99 -35.74 13.71 22.37
CA LYS A 99 -35.07 14.49 21.32
C LYS A 99 -33.63 14.85 21.68
N ALA A 100 -33.38 15.22 22.94
CA ALA A 100 -32.03 15.54 23.40
C ALA A 100 -31.13 14.30 23.40
N LEU A 101 -31.62 13.17 23.89
CA LEU A 101 -30.91 11.89 23.87
C LEU A 101 -30.65 11.38 22.45
N ALA A 102 -31.65 11.42 21.56
CA ALA A 102 -31.48 11.05 20.16
C ALA A 102 -30.42 11.92 19.46
N ARG A 103 -30.40 13.23 19.73
CA ARG A 103 -29.38 14.15 19.20
C ARG A 103 -27.98 13.84 19.77
N LEU A 104 -27.87 13.50 21.05
CA LEU A 104 -26.59 13.10 21.67
C LEU A 104 -26.06 11.79 21.10
N LYS A 105 -26.94 10.81 20.89
CA LYS A 105 -26.64 9.55 20.20
C LYS A 105 -26.13 9.81 18.79
N GLU A 106 -26.81 10.64 18.00
CA GLU A 106 -26.38 11.01 16.65
C GLU A 106 -25.02 11.72 16.64
N LEU A 107 -24.78 12.65 17.57
CA LEU A 107 -23.51 13.37 17.70
C LEU A 107 -22.37 12.46 18.13
N GLY A 108 -22.62 11.54 19.07
CA GLY A 108 -21.65 10.55 19.52
C GLY A 108 -21.29 9.56 18.41
N GLN A 109 -22.27 9.03 17.69
CA GLN A 109 -22.06 8.14 16.54
C GLN A 109 -21.24 8.83 15.44
N LYS A 110 -21.47 10.13 15.19
CA LYS A 110 -20.66 10.91 14.24
C LYS A 110 -19.24 11.19 14.75
N ARG A 111 -19.06 11.41 16.05
CA ARG A 111 -17.76 11.79 16.64
C ARG A 111 -16.84 10.61 16.94
N PHE A 112 -17.38 9.45 17.29
CA PHE A 112 -16.63 8.23 17.62
C PHE A 112 -16.69 7.17 16.52
N HIS A 113 -17.07 7.57 15.29
CA HIS A 113 -17.09 6.70 14.13
C HIS A 113 -15.70 6.09 13.88
N VAL A 114 -15.56 4.79 14.12
CA VAL A 114 -14.34 4.04 13.76
C VAL A 114 -14.43 3.68 12.29
N ASP A 115 -13.61 4.34 11.47
CA ASP A 115 -13.47 3.99 10.06
C ASP A 115 -12.68 2.68 9.87
N ILE A 116 -12.82 2.09 8.68
CA ILE A 116 -12.13 0.83 8.34
C ILE A 116 -10.61 0.98 8.33
N HIS A 117 -10.06 2.18 8.03
CA HIS A 117 -8.63 2.41 7.94
C HIS A 117 -7.98 2.30 9.32
N THR A 118 -8.57 2.93 10.32
CA THR A 118 -8.17 2.87 11.74
C THR A 118 -8.29 1.44 12.28
N ALA A 119 -9.41 0.76 12.00
CA ALA A 119 -9.59 -0.65 12.39
C ALA A 119 -8.51 -1.56 11.76
N CYS A 120 -8.16 -1.31 10.49
CA CYS A 120 -7.10 -2.06 9.80
C CYS A 120 -5.70 -1.74 10.31
N TRP A 121 -5.45 -0.51 10.75
CA TRP A 121 -4.22 -0.13 11.42
C TRP A 121 -4.05 -0.87 12.76
N ASN A 122 -5.12 -0.96 13.55
CA ASN A 122 -5.09 -1.64 14.84
C ASN A 122 -5.09 -3.17 14.71
N GLY A 123 -5.55 -3.71 13.57
CA GLY A 123 -5.65 -5.16 13.36
C GLY A 123 -6.95 -5.76 13.90
N ASP A 124 -7.98 -4.93 14.06
CA ASP A 124 -9.26 -5.30 14.66
C ASP A 124 -10.11 -6.10 13.67
N MET A 125 -9.75 -7.38 13.46
CA MET A 125 -10.41 -8.30 12.52
C MET A 125 -11.94 -8.29 12.66
N ASP A 126 -12.42 -8.32 13.89
CA ASP A 126 -13.85 -8.35 14.16
C ASP A 126 -14.53 -7.06 13.66
N VAL A 127 -13.97 -5.89 13.91
CA VAL A 127 -14.50 -4.60 13.41
C VAL A 127 -14.45 -4.54 11.89
N VAL A 128 -13.32 -4.91 11.30
CA VAL A 128 -13.16 -4.91 9.84
C VAL A 128 -14.15 -5.86 9.19
N SER A 129 -14.30 -7.08 9.70
CA SER A 129 -15.21 -8.07 9.13
C SER A 129 -16.66 -7.55 9.07
N ARG A 130 -17.05 -6.77 10.06
CA ARG A 130 -18.38 -6.16 10.18
C ARG A 130 -18.60 -5.00 9.25
N LEU A 131 -17.64 -4.08 9.20
CA LEU A 131 -17.70 -2.97 8.26
C LEU A 131 -17.83 -3.51 6.83
N VAL A 132 -17.09 -4.57 6.49
CA VAL A 132 -17.16 -5.25 5.19
C VAL A 132 -18.48 -6.01 4.96
N GLN A 133 -19.09 -6.55 6.02
CA GLN A 133 -20.42 -7.18 5.92
C GLN A 133 -21.54 -6.15 5.71
N ALA A 134 -21.45 -4.99 6.37
CA ALA A 134 -22.41 -3.90 6.24
C ALA A 134 -22.30 -3.19 4.88
N ASP A 135 -21.07 -2.94 4.44
CA ASP A 135 -20.76 -2.38 3.13
C ASP A 135 -19.54 -3.10 2.54
N LYS A 136 -19.77 -3.91 1.51
CA LYS A 136 -18.68 -4.68 0.87
C LYS A 136 -17.68 -3.78 0.15
N ASP A 137 -18.10 -2.62 -0.33
CA ASP A 137 -17.25 -1.71 -1.10
C ASP A 137 -16.28 -0.92 -0.20
N VAL A 138 -16.49 -0.94 1.12
CA VAL A 138 -15.66 -0.23 2.10
C VAL A 138 -14.20 -0.71 2.09
N VAL A 139 -13.91 -1.94 1.64
CA VAL A 139 -12.54 -2.47 1.46
C VAL A 139 -11.72 -1.69 0.41
N HIS A 140 -12.40 -0.93 -0.44
CA HIS A 140 -11.80 -0.08 -1.47
C HIS A 140 -11.75 1.40 -1.08
N ALA A 141 -12.26 1.76 0.11
CA ALA A 141 -12.26 3.14 0.57
C ALA A 141 -10.83 3.70 0.59
N LYS A 142 -10.68 4.92 0.08
CA LYS A 142 -9.41 5.64 0.11
C LYS A 142 -9.42 6.63 1.26
N ASP A 143 -8.38 6.59 2.08
CA ASP A 143 -8.21 7.54 3.16
C ASP A 143 -7.89 8.93 2.59
N ALA A 144 -8.91 9.78 2.60
CA ALA A 144 -8.86 11.14 2.08
C ALA A 144 -8.54 12.19 3.16
N THR A 145 -8.14 11.76 4.36
CA THR A 145 -7.61 12.67 5.38
C THR A 145 -6.29 13.28 4.91
N GLU A 146 -5.88 14.39 5.54
CA GLU A 146 -4.66 15.11 5.17
C GLU A 146 -3.37 14.27 5.28
N PHE A 147 -3.41 13.21 6.10
CA PHE A 147 -2.30 12.26 6.29
C PHE A 147 -2.56 10.88 5.65
N GLY A 148 -3.72 10.71 5.01
CA GLY A 148 -4.21 9.41 4.55
C GLY A 148 -3.63 8.94 3.22
N ASP A 149 -3.07 9.85 2.42
CA ASP A 149 -2.44 9.59 1.12
C ASP A 149 -3.24 8.71 0.15
N LEU A 150 -4.57 8.68 0.27
CA LEU A 150 -5.44 7.78 -0.49
C LEU A 150 -5.13 6.29 -0.29
N ASN A 151 -4.61 5.92 0.88
CA ASN A 151 -4.36 4.54 1.27
C ASN A 151 -5.67 3.76 1.41
N THR A 152 -5.65 2.48 1.03
CA THR A 152 -6.80 1.57 1.24
C THR A 152 -6.66 0.81 2.57
N PRO A 153 -7.73 0.18 3.09
CA PRO A 153 -7.64 -0.71 4.25
C PRO A 153 -6.49 -1.72 4.20
N LEU A 154 -6.26 -2.34 3.04
CA LEU A 154 -5.18 -3.30 2.85
C LEU A 154 -3.78 -2.67 2.95
N HIS A 155 -3.60 -1.39 2.63
CA HIS A 155 -2.32 -0.69 2.84
C HIS A 155 -1.98 -0.61 4.34
N TYR A 156 -2.95 -0.22 5.17
CA TYR A 156 -2.75 -0.08 6.61
C TYR A 156 -2.50 -1.43 7.29
N ALA A 157 -3.30 -2.45 6.97
CA ALA A 157 -3.09 -3.80 7.48
C ALA A 157 -1.71 -4.35 7.07
N ALA A 158 -1.30 -4.10 5.83
CA ALA A 158 -0.02 -4.57 5.29
C ALA A 158 1.18 -3.85 5.92
N TYR A 159 1.08 -2.53 6.14
CA TYR A 159 2.09 -1.74 6.84
C TYR A 159 2.31 -2.25 8.27
N GLN A 160 1.22 -2.55 8.99
CA GLN A 160 1.28 -3.00 10.38
C GLN A 160 1.66 -4.47 10.54
N GLY A 161 1.52 -5.28 9.48
CA GLY A 161 1.90 -6.69 9.50
C GLY A 161 0.78 -7.63 9.95
N HIS A 162 -0.47 -7.17 9.93
CA HIS A 162 -1.65 -7.96 10.34
C HIS A 162 -1.97 -9.01 9.29
N THR A 163 -1.24 -10.13 9.32
CA THR A 163 -1.25 -11.16 8.26
C THR A 163 -2.63 -11.78 8.05
N ASP A 164 -3.33 -12.15 9.12
CA ASP A 164 -4.67 -12.74 9.01
C ASP A 164 -5.68 -11.73 8.45
N LEU A 165 -5.57 -10.47 8.88
CA LEU A 165 -6.41 -9.38 8.36
C LEU A 165 -6.15 -9.09 6.88
N CYS A 166 -4.88 -9.12 6.46
CA CYS A 166 -4.53 -9.03 5.05
C CYS A 166 -5.16 -10.20 4.27
N ALA A 167 -5.13 -11.42 4.81
CA ALA A 167 -5.75 -12.58 4.17
C ALA A 167 -7.26 -12.37 3.97
N TYR A 168 -7.95 -11.91 5.01
CA TYR A 168 -9.37 -11.58 4.94
C TYR A 168 -9.67 -10.47 3.91
N LEU A 169 -8.92 -9.37 3.95
CA LEU A 169 -9.13 -8.25 3.04
C LEU A 169 -8.86 -8.62 1.58
N MET A 170 -7.87 -9.47 1.28
CA MET A 170 -7.56 -9.89 -0.09
C MET A 170 -8.70 -10.65 -0.78
N ASP A 171 -9.59 -11.30 -0.03
CA ASP A 171 -10.75 -12.01 -0.59
C ASP A 171 -11.80 -11.04 -1.17
N HIS A 172 -11.70 -9.75 -0.82
CA HIS A 172 -12.67 -8.71 -1.18
C HIS A 172 -12.02 -7.48 -1.84
N ALA A 173 -10.73 -7.22 -1.58
CA ALA A 173 -10.01 -6.03 -2.00
C ALA A 173 -9.15 -6.25 -3.25
N LYS A 174 -8.87 -5.17 -3.97
CA LYS A 174 -7.86 -5.17 -5.03
C LYS A 174 -6.47 -5.20 -4.39
N VAL A 175 -5.76 -6.31 -4.54
CA VAL A 175 -4.41 -6.54 -3.97
C VAL A 175 -3.41 -5.49 -4.43
N ASP A 176 -3.42 -5.16 -5.72
CA ASP A 176 -2.56 -4.12 -6.33
C ASP A 176 -3.25 -2.75 -6.39
N ALA A 177 -4.04 -2.41 -5.37
CA ALA A 177 -4.50 -1.03 -5.21
C ALA A 177 -3.30 -0.10 -5.03
N VAL A 178 -3.41 1.14 -5.52
CA VAL A 178 -2.35 2.14 -5.37
C VAL A 178 -2.86 3.39 -4.68
N ASN A 179 -2.02 3.94 -3.80
CA ASN A 179 -2.25 5.19 -3.10
C ASN A 179 -1.92 6.42 -4.00
N ALA A 180 -1.89 7.63 -3.44
CA ALA A 180 -1.68 8.87 -4.19
C ALA A 180 -0.33 8.92 -4.95
N ILE A 181 0.70 8.26 -4.43
CA ILE A 181 2.06 8.22 -5.00
C ILE A 181 2.37 6.88 -5.67
N GLY A 182 1.37 6.05 -5.94
CA GLY A 182 1.58 4.78 -6.65
C GLY A 182 2.15 3.63 -5.80
N CYS A 183 2.27 3.80 -4.47
CA CYS A 183 2.65 2.70 -3.57
C CYS A 183 1.53 1.67 -3.48
N THR A 184 1.89 0.40 -3.34
CA THR A 184 0.95 -0.73 -3.19
C THR A 184 1.01 -1.28 -1.76
N PRO A 185 0.04 -2.13 -1.32
CA PRO A 185 0.16 -2.82 -0.04
C PRO A 185 1.44 -3.67 0.08
N LEU A 186 1.87 -4.30 -1.02
CA LEU A 186 3.14 -5.05 -1.07
C LEU A 186 4.36 -4.14 -0.84
N PHE A 187 4.33 -2.91 -1.36
CA PHE A 187 5.38 -1.92 -1.12
C PHE A 187 5.51 -1.59 0.37
N PHE A 188 4.41 -1.29 1.06
CA PHE A 188 4.44 -1.00 2.49
C PHE A 188 4.84 -2.20 3.34
N ALA A 189 4.31 -3.40 3.06
CA ALA A 189 4.72 -4.61 3.76
C ALA A 189 6.23 -4.86 3.61
N SER A 190 6.79 -4.64 2.42
CA SER A 190 8.23 -4.80 2.18
C SER A 190 9.05 -3.73 2.91
N GLN A 191 8.64 -2.46 2.84
CA GLN A 191 9.30 -1.34 3.50
C GLN A 191 9.36 -1.53 5.02
N GLN A 192 8.29 -2.06 5.62
CA GLN A 192 8.18 -2.33 7.06
C GLN A 192 8.67 -3.72 7.48
N ASP A 193 9.33 -4.45 6.57
CA ASP A 193 9.88 -5.80 6.80
C ASP A 193 8.83 -6.84 7.29
N ARG A 194 7.57 -6.69 6.87
CA ARG A 194 6.46 -7.59 7.20
C ARG A 194 6.49 -8.84 6.31
N ARG A 195 7.49 -9.70 6.53
CA ARG A 195 7.80 -10.87 5.69
C ARG A 195 6.61 -11.82 5.46
N ASP A 196 5.82 -12.09 6.50
CA ASP A 196 4.65 -12.98 6.40
C ASP A 196 3.56 -12.38 5.51
N VAL A 197 3.33 -11.06 5.61
CA VAL A 197 2.42 -10.34 4.72
C VAL A 197 2.94 -10.31 3.28
N VAL A 198 4.24 -10.08 3.07
CA VAL A 198 4.84 -10.11 1.72
C VAL A 198 4.66 -11.48 1.08
N GLU A 199 4.97 -12.55 1.81
CA GLU A 199 4.79 -13.93 1.33
C GLU A 199 3.31 -14.22 1.00
N LEU A 200 2.40 -13.77 1.87
CA LEU A 200 0.96 -13.90 1.70
C LEU A 200 0.46 -13.16 0.42
N LEU A 201 0.82 -11.88 0.27
CA LEU A 201 0.44 -11.04 -0.87
C LEU A 201 0.98 -11.61 -2.19
N LEU A 202 2.22 -12.09 -2.21
CA LEU A 202 2.84 -12.68 -3.40
C LEU A 202 2.21 -14.02 -3.78
N ARG A 203 2.03 -14.93 -2.81
CA ARG A 203 1.62 -16.32 -3.10
C ARG A 203 0.11 -16.49 -3.25
N LYS A 204 -0.68 -15.87 -2.36
CA LYS A 204 -2.14 -15.98 -2.40
C LYS A 204 -2.78 -14.82 -3.14
N GLY A 205 -2.32 -13.60 -2.88
CA GLY A 205 -2.87 -12.39 -3.49
C GLY A 205 -2.46 -12.19 -4.96
N GLY A 206 -1.39 -12.85 -5.42
CA GLY A 206 -0.86 -12.64 -6.77
C GLY A 206 -0.33 -11.23 -7.00
N ALA A 207 0.11 -10.54 -5.93
CA ALA A 207 0.56 -9.17 -5.96
C ALA A 207 1.72 -8.97 -6.96
N ASN A 208 1.69 -7.85 -7.69
CA ASN A 208 2.68 -7.54 -8.70
C ASN A 208 3.87 -6.77 -8.09
N ALA A 209 4.97 -7.46 -7.81
CA ALA A 209 6.19 -6.86 -7.26
C ALA A 209 6.93 -5.93 -8.25
N ARG A 210 6.47 -5.81 -9.51
CA ARG A 210 7.04 -4.91 -10.52
C ARG A 210 6.47 -3.50 -10.46
N LEU A 211 5.36 -3.29 -9.76
CA LEU A 211 4.77 -1.96 -9.62
C LEU A 211 5.76 -1.06 -8.88
N ARG A 212 5.80 0.20 -9.31
CA ARG A 212 6.74 1.21 -8.81
C ARG A 212 5.97 2.44 -8.39
N GLU A 213 6.38 3.04 -7.28
CA GLU A 213 5.86 4.34 -6.87
C GLU A 213 6.32 5.46 -7.83
N THR A 214 5.62 6.58 -7.80
CA THR A 214 5.73 7.63 -8.82
C THR A 214 6.86 8.62 -8.59
N GLU A 215 7.32 8.80 -7.36
CA GLU A 215 8.30 9.81 -6.95
C GLU A 215 9.76 9.38 -7.18
N HIS A 216 10.11 8.14 -6.84
CA HIS A 216 11.49 7.62 -6.95
C HIS A 216 11.61 6.38 -7.85
N HIS A 217 10.48 5.90 -8.39
CA HIS A 217 10.38 4.68 -9.17
C HIS A 217 10.88 3.43 -8.44
N PHE A 218 10.75 3.36 -7.11
CA PHE A 218 11.04 2.17 -6.32
C PHE A 218 9.90 1.17 -6.37
N SER A 219 10.28 -0.09 -6.50
CA SER A 219 9.38 -1.24 -6.34
C SER A 219 9.43 -1.77 -4.91
N ALA A 220 8.51 -2.67 -4.57
CA ALA A 220 8.54 -3.38 -3.29
C ALA A 220 9.87 -4.11 -3.05
N VAL A 221 10.54 -4.57 -4.11
CA VAL A 221 11.86 -5.23 -4.01
C VAL A 221 12.97 -4.22 -3.67
N ASP A 222 12.88 -2.99 -4.18
CA ASP A 222 13.90 -1.96 -3.97
C ASP A 222 13.89 -1.41 -2.54
N VAL A 223 12.73 -1.41 -1.87
CA VAL A 223 12.57 -0.96 -0.48
C VAL A 223 12.78 -2.07 0.56
N ALA A 224 13.11 -3.29 0.14
CA ALA A 224 13.42 -4.38 1.06
C ALA A 224 14.70 -4.07 1.84
N SER A 225 14.57 -3.90 3.16
CA SER A 225 15.67 -3.48 4.04
C SER A 225 16.54 -4.65 4.54
N SER A 226 15.97 -5.85 4.61
CA SER A 226 16.63 -7.05 5.17
C SER A 226 17.02 -8.07 4.09
N THR A 227 18.03 -8.87 4.39
CA THR A 227 18.43 -9.98 3.50
C THR A 227 17.34 -11.04 3.46
N GLU A 228 16.66 -11.24 4.59
CA GLU A 228 15.56 -12.17 4.79
C GLU A 228 14.35 -11.80 3.92
N MET A 229 13.99 -10.52 3.83
CA MET A 229 12.96 -10.04 2.92
C MET A 229 13.33 -10.30 1.45
N LEU A 230 14.58 -10.02 1.06
CA LEU A 230 15.06 -10.36 -0.28
C LEU A 230 15.01 -11.87 -0.56
N GLN A 231 15.17 -12.72 0.46
CA GLN A 231 14.99 -14.17 0.29
C GLN A 231 13.53 -14.55 0.04
N VAL A 232 12.55 -13.86 0.63
CA VAL A 232 11.12 -14.08 0.32
C VAL A 232 10.88 -13.85 -1.17
N PHE A 233 11.36 -12.73 -1.72
CA PHE A 233 11.24 -12.44 -3.16
C PHE A 233 11.98 -13.46 -4.03
N ARG A 234 13.19 -13.91 -3.65
CA ARG A 234 13.95 -14.93 -4.40
C ARG A 234 13.29 -16.31 -4.40
N ASN A 235 12.59 -16.65 -3.33
CA ASN A 235 11.91 -17.93 -3.17
C ASN A 235 10.52 -17.92 -3.84
N HIS A 236 9.99 -16.75 -4.14
CA HIS A 236 8.74 -16.61 -4.87
C HIS A 236 8.96 -16.86 -6.38
N ARG A 237 8.54 -18.03 -6.86
CA ARG A 237 8.74 -18.50 -8.26
C ARG A 237 10.22 -18.55 -8.67
N PRO A 238 11.02 -19.40 -8.02
CA PRO A 238 12.46 -19.43 -8.26
C PRO A 238 12.76 -19.81 -9.70
N ASN A 239 13.86 -19.25 -10.23
CA ASN A 239 14.35 -19.45 -11.60
C ASN A 239 13.52 -18.83 -12.73
N ASP A 240 12.53 -17.99 -12.43
CA ASP A 240 11.88 -17.19 -13.48
C ASP A 240 12.74 -15.97 -13.87
N LYS A 241 13.73 -16.24 -14.73
CA LYS A 241 14.64 -15.22 -15.28
C LYS A 241 13.88 -14.23 -16.16
N PRO A 242 14.32 -12.97 -16.27
CA PRO A 242 13.64 -11.98 -17.10
C PRO A 242 13.69 -12.35 -18.59
N ALA A 243 12.76 -11.78 -19.37
CA ALA A 243 12.87 -11.83 -20.82
C ALA A 243 14.18 -11.20 -21.33
N ALA A 244 14.69 -11.69 -22.46
CA ALA A 244 15.87 -11.11 -23.09
C ALA A 244 15.52 -9.74 -23.72
N PRO A 245 16.38 -8.71 -23.56
CA PRO A 245 16.22 -7.45 -24.28
C PRO A 245 16.31 -7.66 -25.81
N SER A 246 15.64 -6.78 -26.55
CA SER A 246 15.88 -6.64 -27.99
C SER A 246 17.33 -6.22 -28.26
N ALA A 247 17.78 -6.42 -29.51
CA ALA A 247 19.09 -5.99 -29.95
C ALA A 247 19.34 -4.51 -29.59
N PRO A 248 20.49 -4.17 -28.98
CA PRO A 248 20.80 -2.78 -28.63
C PRO A 248 21.04 -1.95 -29.89
N ALA A 249 20.76 -0.65 -29.81
CA ALA A 249 21.23 0.31 -30.79
C ALA A 249 22.60 0.84 -30.36
N ILE A 250 23.51 1.00 -31.31
CA ILE A 250 24.88 1.47 -31.05
C ILE A 250 25.19 2.62 -31.99
N SER A 251 25.71 3.71 -31.44
CA SER A 251 26.31 4.80 -32.22
C SER A 251 27.77 4.99 -31.83
N SER A 252 28.60 5.30 -32.82
CA SER A 252 29.99 5.71 -32.58
C SER A 252 29.99 7.07 -31.88
N ALA A 253 30.79 7.18 -30.83
CA ALA A 253 30.98 8.41 -30.04
C ALA A 253 32.44 8.90 -30.11
N GLY A 254 33.20 8.47 -31.12
CA GLY A 254 34.60 8.82 -31.33
C GLY A 254 35.48 7.61 -31.65
N PRO A 255 36.81 7.78 -31.69
CA PRO A 255 37.75 6.72 -32.08
C PRO A 255 37.89 5.60 -31.04
N THR A 256 37.44 5.81 -29.81
CA THR A 256 37.44 4.84 -28.70
C THR A 256 36.08 4.77 -28.00
N GLY A 257 35.10 5.50 -28.55
CA GLY A 257 33.83 5.81 -27.91
C GLY A 257 32.66 5.13 -28.59
N VAL A 258 31.79 4.51 -27.80
CA VAL A 258 30.49 4.02 -28.25
C VAL A 258 29.40 4.38 -27.25
N HIS A 259 28.24 4.70 -27.79
CA HIS A 259 27.02 4.86 -27.03
C HIS A 259 26.07 3.72 -27.36
N VAL A 260 25.73 2.92 -26.35
CA VAL A 260 24.86 1.76 -26.46
C VAL A 260 23.55 2.09 -25.77
N THR A 261 22.44 1.93 -26.47
CA THR A 261 21.09 2.09 -25.92
C THR A 261 20.27 0.83 -26.14
N TRP A 262 19.39 0.52 -25.20
CA TRP A 262 18.49 -0.62 -25.31
C TRP A 262 17.13 -0.26 -24.70
N ARG A 263 16.15 -1.14 -24.94
CA ARG A 263 14.83 -1.05 -24.30
C ARG A 263 14.71 -2.14 -23.25
N ALA A 264 14.03 -1.83 -22.16
CA ALA A 264 13.65 -2.84 -21.20
C ALA A 264 12.74 -3.88 -21.90
N PRO A 265 12.98 -5.18 -21.70
CA PRO A 265 12.14 -6.22 -22.28
C PRO A 265 10.73 -6.18 -21.69
N ALA A 266 9.74 -6.51 -22.52
CA ALA A 266 8.38 -6.71 -22.02
C ALA A 266 8.34 -7.94 -21.09
N PRO A 267 7.68 -7.86 -19.92
CA PRO A 267 7.59 -8.99 -19.01
C PRO A 267 6.91 -10.18 -19.66
N LYS A 268 7.40 -11.39 -19.33
CA LYS A 268 6.63 -12.61 -19.58
C LYS A 268 5.44 -12.68 -18.61
N PRO A 269 4.35 -13.39 -18.94
CA PRO A 269 3.22 -13.58 -18.03
C PRO A 269 3.60 -14.19 -16.67
N THR A 270 4.71 -14.95 -16.62
CA THR A 270 5.19 -15.59 -15.41
C THR A 270 6.01 -14.63 -14.53
N GLU A 271 6.62 -13.60 -15.13
CA GLU A 271 7.66 -12.76 -14.55
C GLU A 271 7.07 -11.79 -13.52
N SER A 272 7.32 -12.06 -12.25
CA SER A 272 6.75 -11.29 -11.13
C SER A 272 7.70 -10.27 -10.52
N LEU A 273 9.00 -10.36 -10.80
CA LEU A 273 10.01 -9.47 -10.21
C LEU A 273 10.45 -8.35 -11.17
N PRO A 274 10.80 -7.17 -10.65
CA PRO A 274 11.32 -6.07 -11.43
C PRO A 274 12.75 -6.31 -11.88
N ILE A 275 13.12 -5.72 -13.01
CA ILE A 275 14.52 -5.66 -13.46
C ILE A 275 15.31 -4.81 -12.46
N SER A 276 16.40 -5.37 -11.94
CA SER A 276 17.34 -4.71 -11.04
C SER A 276 18.59 -4.18 -11.77
N GLY A 277 18.79 -4.55 -13.04
CA GLY A 277 19.86 -4.01 -13.86
C GLY A 277 20.09 -4.76 -15.17
N TYR A 278 21.20 -4.45 -15.83
CA TYR A 278 21.61 -5.02 -17.10
C TYR A 278 23.08 -5.40 -17.11
N LYS A 279 23.41 -6.48 -17.84
CA LYS A 279 24.78 -6.87 -18.19
C LYS A 279 25.01 -6.54 -19.66
N VAL A 280 25.96 -5.65 -19.94
CA VAL A 280 26.38 -5.33 -21.31
C VAL A 280 27.71 -6.01 -21.59
N LYS A 281 27.72 -6.94 -22.56
CA LYS A 281 28.89 -7.73 -22.95
C LYS A 281 29.49 -7.17 -24.21
N PHE A 282 30.80 -6.94 -24.19
CA PHE A 282 31.61 -6.55 -25.34
C PHE A 282 32.56 -7.70 -25.68
N THR A 283 32.56 -8.11 -26.94
CA THR A 283 33.49 -9.15 -27.44
C THR A 283 34.18 -8.64 -28.70
N ALA A 284 35.51 -8.51 -28.66
CA ALA A 284 36.30 -8.15 -29.84
C ALA A 284 36.29 -9.30 -30.86
N THR A 285 36.17 -8.97 -32.14
CA THR A 285 36.07 -9.97 -33.23
C THR A 285 37.38 -10.72 -33.48
N SER A 286 38.51 -10.14 -33.03
CA SER A 286 39.81 -10.80 -32.94
C SER A 286 40.15 -11.06 -31.47
N PRO A 287 39.83 -12.25 -30.92
CA PRO A 287 40.01 -12.55 -29.49
C PRO A 287 41.47 -12.49 -29.02
N SER A 288 42.42 -12.55 -29.95
CA SER A 288 43.86 -12.38 -29.70
C SER A 288 44.24 -10.95 -29.28
N GLN A 289 43.38 -9.95 -29.52
CA GLN A 289 43.65 -8.56 -29.16
C GLN A 289 43.15 -8.21 -27.76
N GLN A 290 41.93 -8.61 -27.39
CA GLN A 290 41.36 -8.39 -26.05
C GLN A 290 40.30 -9.44 -25.67
N PRO A 291 40.29 -9.94 -24.41
CA PRO A 291 39.24 -10.82 -23.92
C PRO A 291 37.89 -10.07 -23.80
N PRO A 292 36.75 -10.79 -23.87
CA PRO A 292 35.44 -10.19 -23.66
C PRO A 292 35.33 -9.63 -22.24
N PHE A 293 34.66 -8.49 -22.11
CA PHE A 293 34.43 -7.85 -20.81
C PHE A 293 32.95 -7.46 -20.64
N LEU A 294 32.57 -7.23 -19.39
CA LEU A 294 31.21 -6.90 -18.99
C LEU A 294 31.15 -5.53 -18.32
N LYS A 295 30.07 -4.79 -18.57
CA LYS A 295 29.67 -3.61 -17.79
C LYS A 295 28.31 -3.88 -17.16
N LEU A 296 28.20 -3.58 -15.87
CA LEU A 296 26.96 -3.63 -15.13
C LEU A 296 26.32 -2.26 -15.15
N VAL A 297 25.02 -2.23 -15.43
CA VAL A 297 24.22 -1.01 -15.47
C VAL A 297 23.02 -1.22 -14.56
N GLY A 298 22.64 -0.17 -13.82
CA GLY A 298 21.41 -0.19 -13.03
C GLY A 298 20.16 -0.35 -13.91
N PRO A 299 18.96 -0.38 -13.31
CA PRO A 299 17.73 -0.57 -14.07
C PRO A 299 17.38 0.65 -14.94
N HIS A 300 17.87 1.84 -14.57
CA HIS A 300 17.73 3.08 -15.33
C HIS A 300 19.00 3.95 -15.22
N PRO A 301 19.37 4.72 -16.26
CA PRO A 301 18.80 4.71 -17.61
C PRO A 301 19.22 3.47 -18.42
N THR A 302 18.45 3.08 -19.44
CA THR A 302 18.78 1.97 -20.37
C THR A 302 19.79 2.38 -21.45
N ALA A 303 20.89 2.97 -21.01
CA ALA A 303 21.98 3.45 -21.85
C ALA A 303 23.33 3.27 -21.17
N LEU A 304 24.38 3.12 -21.98
CA LEU A 304 25.76 3.01 -21.53
C LEU A 304 26.68 3.74 -22.51
N ARG A 305 27.49 4.66 -21.98
CA ARG A 305 28.57 5.29 -22.73
C ARG A 305 29.90 4.69 -22.29
N ILE A 306 30.72 4.28 -23.25
CA ILE A 306 32.10 3.81 -23.03
C ILE A 306 33.00 4.59 -23.95
N ASP A 307 34.07 5.20 -23.42
CA ASP A 307 35.05 5.98 -24.18
C ASP A 307 36.46 5.34 -24.18
N THR A 308 36.58 4.12 -23.65
CA THR A 308 37.86 3.43 -23.39
C THR A 308 38.10 2.21 -24.28
N LEU A 309 37.39 2.06 -25.40
CA LEU A 309 37.58 0.92 -26.31
C LEU A 309 38.88 1.06 -27.10
N ALA A 310 39.52 -0.06 -27.47
CA ALA A 310 40.65 -0.04 -28.38
C ALA A 310 40.23 0.50 -29.75
N LYS A 311 41.04 1.39 -30.33
CA LYS A 311 40.85 1.96 -31.67
C LYS A 311 40.87 0.87 -32.74
N ASN A 312 40.25 1.14 -33.88
CA ASN A 312 40.24 0.25 -35.06
C ASN A 312 39.88 -1.21 -34.75
N THR A 313 39.06 -1.42 -33.72
CA THR A 313 38.66 -2.75 -33.27
C THR A 313 37.17 -2.94 -33.49
N LEU A 314 36.81 -4.09 -34.05
CA LEU A 314 35.42 -4.48 -34.28
C LEU A 314 34.88 -5.20 -33.04
N TYR A 315 33.87 -4.61 -32.40
CA TYR A 315 33.22 -5.19 -31.23
C TYR A 315 31.84 -5.71 -31.57
N THR A 316 31.49 -6.85 -31.00
CA THR A 316 30.11 -7.30 -30.87
C THR A 316 29.60 -6.97 -29.47
N VAL A 317 28.40 -6.38 -29.41
CA VAL A 317 27.77 -5.95 -28.16
C VAL A 317 26.46 -6.67 -27.98
N GLN A 318 26.22 -7.17 -26.76
CA GLN A 318 24.99 -7.84 -26.35
C GLN A 318 24.54 -7.35 -24.98
N VAL A 319 23.23 -7.36 -24.72
CA VAL A 319 22.65 -6.93 -23.44
C VAL A 319 21.81 -8.07 -22.86
N ALA A 320 21.95 -8.33 -21.56
CA ALA A 320 21.05 -9.21 -20.81
C ALA A 320 20.40 -8.43 -19.65
N ALA A 321 19.11 -8.64 -19.40
CA ALA A 321 18.41 -8.10 -18.26
C ALA A 321 18.69 -8.94 -17.01
N VAL A 322 18.64 -8.32 -15.83
CA VAL A 322 18.92 -8.97 -14.54
C VAL A 322 17.77 -8.71 -13.57
N THR A 323 17.32 -9.76 -12.89
CA THR A 323 16.41 -9.70 -11.73
C THR A 323 17.06 -10.44 -10.56
N LEU A 324 16.36 -10.53 -9.42
CA LEU A 324 16.79 -11.37 -8.29
C LEU A 324 16.91 -12.86 -8.64
N HIS A 325 16.22 -13.34 -9.68
CA HIS A 325 16.31 -14.72 -10.18
C HIS A 325 17.47 -14.95 -11.15
N GLY A 326 18.26 -13.92 -11.44
CA GLY A 326 19.43 -13.99 -12.30
C GLY A 326 19.25 -13.26 -13.64
N ALA A 327 20.17 -13.53 -14.57
CA ALA A 327 20.19 -12.87 -15.87
C ALA A 327 19.39 -13.64 -16.92
N SER A 328 18.74 -12.89 -17.83
CA SER A 328 18.19 -13.43 -19.07
C SER A 328 19.28 -14.00 -19.97
N ASP A 329 18.86 -14.63 -21.07
CA ASP A 329 19.74 -14.78 -22.23
C ASP A 329 20.18 -13.41 -22.76
N TYR A 330 21.33 -13.38 -23.41
CA TYR A 330 21.81 -12.18 -24.09
C TYR A 330 20.99 -11.89 -25.35
N SER A 331 20.77 -10.62 -25.64
CA SER A 331 20.19 -10.15 -26.90
C SER A 331 20.99 -10.64 -28.11
N ALA A 332 20.40 -10.49 -29.30
CA ALA A 332 21.16 -10.60 -30.54
C ALA A 332 22.37 -9.65 -30.52
N ALA A 333 23.49 -10.11 -31.07
CA ALA A 333 24.73 -9.35 -31.13
C ALA A 333 24.65 -8.26 -32.20
N VAL A 334 25.08 -7.06 -31.84
CA VAL A 334 25.20 -5.92 -32.76
C VAL A 334 26.65 -5.51 -32.84
N THR A 335 27.14 -5.33 -34.07
CA THR A 335 28.54 -5.06 -34.34
C THR A 335 28.77 -3.56 -34.49
N VAL A 336 29.86 -3.05 -33.92
CA VAL A 336 30.31 -1.67 -34.05
C VAL A 336 31.82 -1.62 -34.28
N SER A 337 32.26 -0.72 -35.15
CA SER A 337 33.67 -0.42 -35.37
C SER A 337 34.01 0.91 -34.69
N THR A 338 35.07 0.92 -33.89
CA THR A 338 35.67 2.16 -33.39
C THR A 338 36.52 2.77 -34.51
N ALA A 339 36.11 3.93 -35.02
CA ALA A 339 36.72 4.55 -36.21
C ALA A 339 38.17 5.00 -35.98
N ASP A 340 38.90 5.16 -37.09
CA ASP A 340 40.25 5.71 -37.06
C ASP A 340 40.20 7.22 -36.76
N ALA A 341 41.21 7.73 -36.07
CA ALA A 341 41.24 9.13 -35.61
C ALA A 341 41.51 10.16 -36.74
N THR A 342 41.40 9.78 -38.01
CA THR A 342 41.82 10.64 -39.13
C THR A 342 40.99 10.42 -40.39
N THR A 343 39.97 11.26 -40.57
CA THR A 343 39.63 11.82 -41.89
C THR A 343 39.24 13.29 -41.70
N VAL A 344 40.23 14.14 -41.47
CA VAL A 344 40.16 15.52 -41.95
C VAL A 344 40.37 15.42 -43.46
N PRO A 345 39.44 15.85 -44.33
CA PRO A 345 39.73 15.97 -45.75
C PRO A 345 40.85 17.00 -45.87
N ASN A 346 42.00 16.53 -46.32
CA ASN A 346 43.17 17.34 -46.57
C ASN A 346 42.95 18.05 -47.92
N ASP A 347 42.14 19.12 -47.94
CA ASP A 347 42.06 20.00 -49.12
C ASP A 347 43.26 20.95 -49.10
N ALA A 348 44.41 20.39 -49.46
CA ALA A 348 45.53 21.14 -50.01
C ALA A 348 45.51 20.94 -51.54
N THR A 349 44.85 21.84 -52.25
CA THR A 349 45.24 22.18 -53.62
C THR A 349 45.50 23.67 -53.72
N THR A 350 46.79 23.93 -53.82
CA THR A 350 47.50 25.18 -54.13
C THR A 350 47.25 25.64 -55.57
N SER A 351 47.54 26.92 -55.83
CA SER A 351 47.79 27.60 -57.12
C SER A 351 46.56 28.22 -57.82
N ALA A 352 46.56 29.44 -58.35
CA ALA A 352 47.62 30.40 -58.60
C ALA A 352 47.09 31.86 -58.68
N GLN A 353 48.03 32.78 -58.51
CA GLN A 353 48.05 34.20 -58.84
C GLN A 353 47.26 34.61 -60.10
N SER A 354 46.48 35.70 -59.98
CA SER A 354 46.78 37.01 -60.61
C SER A 354 45.82 38.07 -60.11
#